data_AF-A0A432SVN9-F1
#
_entry.id   AF-A0A432SVN9-F1
#
_cell.length_a   1.000
_cell.length_b   1.000
_cell.length_c   1.000
_cell.angle_alpha   90.00
_cell.angle_beta   90.00
_cell.angle_gamma   90.00
#
_symmetry.space_group_name_H-M   'P 1'
#
loop_
_entity.id
_entity.type
_entity.pdbx_description
1 polymer ?
#
loop_
_entity_poly.entity_id
_entity_poly.type
_entity_poly.pdbx_seq_one_letter_code
_entity_poly.pdbx_strand_id
1 'polypeptide(L)'
;MKKILLFLAVSLWCFSMPAYHGKLTFTQQDGSTFEGKLKGDEYFSWIEDRQGNIILFNNQSKTYEYAKLTKRHGISNLVPSGIKVFKNMGNKAPYKKKDTHEIMEIKKRTYSISSLDFTKEMRLIWINVLFIHLFYNGLNKTKKGKYV
;
A
#
# COMPACT_ATOMS: atom_id res chain seq x y z
N MET A 1 38.70 3.32 -3.64
CA MET A 1 37.52 2.42 -3.68
C MET A 1 36.64 2.49 -2.41
N LYS A 2 37.18 2.38 -1.19
CA LYS A 2 36.39 2.46 0.07
C LYS A 2 35.48 3.69 0.21
N LYS A 3 35.92 4.87 -0.26
CA LYS A 3 35.13 6.12 -0.20
C LYS A 3 33.91 6.12 -1.13
N ILE A 4 34.00 5.46 -2.29
CA ILE A 4 32.88 5.30 -3.23
C ILE A 4 31.84 4.33 -2.65
N LEU A 5 32.29 3.27 -1.97
CA LEU A 5 31.41 2.31 -1.29
C LEU A 5 30.61 2.98 -0.15
N LEU A 6 31.25 3.89 0.59
CA LEU A 6 30.60 4.66 1.66
C LEU A 6 29.53 5.62 1.10
N PHE A 7 29.81 6.25 -0.04
CA PHE A 7 28.87 7.16 -0.70
C PHE A 7 27.63 6.43 -1.23
N LEU A 8 27.81 5.24 -1.81
CA LEU A 8 26.73 4.35 -2.24
C LEU A 8 25.88 3.85 -1.06
N ALA A 9 26.50 3.60 0.10
CA ALA A 9 25.78 3.16 1.29
C ALA A 9 24.87 4.27 1.85
N VAL A 10 25.29 5.54 1.79
CA VAL A 10 24.50 6.70 2.27
C VAL A 10 23.36 7.05 1.31
N SER A 11 23.53 6.87 0.00
CA SER A 11 22.46 7.15 -0.97
C SER A 11 21.25 6.23 -0.85
N LEU A 12 21.40 5.04 -0.27
CA LEU A 12 20.30 4.10 -0.04
C LEU A 12 19.33 4.57 1.06
N TRP A 13 19.69 5.61 1.82
CA TRP A 13 18.91 6.11 2.96
C TRP A 13 18.13 7.39 2.61
N CYS A 14 18.25 7.89 1.38
CA CYS A 14 17.62 9.13 0.92
C CYS A 14 16.39 8.88 0.05
N PHE A 15 15.37 8.21 0.59
CA PHE A 15 14.05 8.16 -0.04
C PHE A 15 12.96 8.46 1.00
N SER A 16 12.87 9.72 1.42
CA SER A 16 11.66 10.22 2.07
C SER A 16 11.19 11.43 1.28
N MET A 17 10.28 11.19 0.33
CA MET A 17 9.58 12.25 -0.38
C MET A 17 8.36 12.63 0.44
N PRO A 18 8.17 13.92 0.81
CA PRO A 18 6.97 14.32 1.52
C PRO A 18 5.74 14.05 0.65
N ALA A 19 4.68 13.49 1.25
CA ALA A 19 3.43 13.24 0.55
C ALA A 19 2.88 14.56 -0.02
N TYR A 20 2.51 14.56 -1.31
CA TYR A 20 1.96 15.74 -1.96
C TYR A 20 0.60 16.11 -1.36
N HIS A 21 0.50 17.31 -0.78
CA HIS A 21 -0.70 17.77 -0.06
C HIS A 21 -1.76 18.47 -0.95
N GLY A 22 -1.50 18.60 -2.25
CA GLY A 22 -2.36 19.33 -3.19
C GLY A 22 -3.52 18.52 -3.78
N LYS A 23 -4.32 19.19 -4.63
CA LYS A 23 -5.32 18.51 -5.47
C LYS A 23 -4.63 17.94 -6.70
N LEU A 24 -4.97 16.71 -7.05
CA LEU A 24 -4.51 16.03 -8.24
C LEU A 24 -5.67 15.83 -9.20
N THR A 25 -5.38 15.93 -10.49
CA THR A 25 -6.30 15.55 -11.56
C THR A 25 -6.05 14.09 -11.91
N PHE A 26 -7.09 13.27 -11.79
CA PHE A 26 -7.05 11.86 -12.12
C PHE A 26 -7.76 11.63 -13.46
N THR A 27 -7.16 10.83 -14.32
CA THR A 27 -7.72 10.43 -15.61
C THR A 27 -8.33 9.04 -15.48
N GLN A 28 -9.57 8.90 -15.95
CA GLN A 28 -10.31 7.64 -16.01
C GLN A 28 -10.04 6.92 -17.33
N GLN A 29 -10.40 5.64 -17.42
CA GLN A 29 -10.15 4.82 -18.61
C GLN A 29 -10.79 5.38 -19.90
N ASP A 30 -11.92 6.08 -19.80
CA ASP A 30 -12.59 6.72 -20.93
C ASP A 30 -12.04 8.12 -21.26
N GLY A 31 -10.93 8.53 -20.64
CA GLY A 31 -10.31 9.84 -20.82
C GLY A 31 -10.98 10.98 -20.03
N SER A 32 -12.11 10.71 -19.36
CA SER A 32 -12.72 11.70 -18.46
C SER A 32 -11.82 11.96 -17.25
N THR A 33 -11.93 13.15 -16.67
CA THR A 33 -11.08 13.57 -15.55
C THR A 33 -11.88 14.06 -14.35
N PHE A 34 -11.32 13.88 -13.16
CA PHE A 34 -11.84 14.45 -11.92
C PHE A 34 -10.70 14.92 -11.01
N GLU A 35 -11.02 15.84 -10.10
CA GLU A 35 -10.06 16.32 -9.10
C GLU A 35 -10.29 15.60 -7.77
N GLY A 36 -9.19 15.22 -7.11
CA GLY A 36 -9.22 14.67 -5.76
C GLY A 36 -7.94 14.97 -4.99
N LYS A 37 -7.96 14.74 -3.68
CA LYS A 37 -6.77 14.74 -2.83
C LYS A 37 -6.38 13.31 -2.54
N LEU A 38 -5.14 12.94 -2.83
CA LEU A 38 -4.61 11.67 -2.35
C LEU A 38 -4.33 11.80 -0.84
N LYS A 39 -4.81 10.84 -0.08
CA LYS A 39 -4.70 10.77 1.38
C LYS A 39 -4.19 9.40 1.78
N GLY A 40 -3.56 9.34 2.95
CA GLY A 40 -3.09 8.11 3.53
C GLY A 40 -1.57 8.01 3.61
N ASP A 41 -1.09 6.78 3.70
CA ASP A 41 0.32 6.40 3.84
C ASP A 41 0.63 5.11 3.07
N GLU A 42 1.81 4.53 3.32
CA GLU A 42 2.29 3.29 2.71
C GLU A 42 1.31 2.11 2.86
N TYR A 43 0.56 2.07 3.95
CA TYR A 43 -0.29 0.92 4.29
C TYR A 43 -1.74 1.14 3.88
N PHE A 44 -2.22 2.38 3.90
CA PHE A 44 -3.58 2.70 3.52
C PHE A 44 -3.66 4.05 2.83
N SER A 45 -3.97 4.05 1.54
CA SER A 45 -4.17 5.26 0.73
C SER A 45 -5.53 5.27 0.04
N TRP A 46 -6.12 6.45 -0.10
CA TRP A 46 -7.40 6.68 -0.75
C TRP A 46 -7.45 8.05 -1.41
N ILE A 47 -8.39 8.23 -2.33
CA ILE A 47 -8.65 9.52 -2.97
C ILE A 47 -9.88 10.14 -2.32
N GLU A 48 -9.81 11.42 -2.00
CA GLU A 48 -10.92 12.18 -1.40
C GLU A 48 -11.36 13.31 -2.35
N ASP A 49 -12.66 13.40 -2.63
CA ASP A 49 -13.19 14.52 -3.42
C ASP A 49 -13.31 15.82 -2.60
N ARG A 50 -13.84 16.89 -3.22
CA ARG A 50 -14.01 18.19 -2.54
C ARG A 50 -15.02 18.13 -1.38
N GLN A 51 -15.95 17.18 -1.41
CA GLN A 51 -17.00 16.98 -0.41
C GLN A 51 -16.59 15.98 0.69
N GLY A 52 -15.40 15.41 0.60
CA GLY A 52 -14.87 14.45 1.56
C GLY A 52 -15.23 13.00 1.27
N ASN A 53 -15.84 12.70 0.12
CA ASN A 53 -16.21 11.33 -0.24
C ASN A 53 -14.97 10.54 -0.64
N ILE A 54 -14.93 9.27 -0.21
CA ILE A 54 -13.85 8.34 -0.54
C ILE A 54 -14.08 7.79 -1.94
N ILE A 55 -13.02 7.80 -2.74
CA ILE A 55 -12.97 7.28 -4.11
C ILE A 55 -11.97 6.13 -4.13
N LEU A 56 -12.38 5.02 -4.75
CA LEU A 56 -11.58 3.80 -4.91
C LEU A 56 -11.45 3.47 -6.39
N PHE A 57 -10.31 2.91 -6.77
CA PHE A 57 -10.15 2.32 -8.09
C PHE A 57 -10.78 0.92 -8.11
N ASN A 58 -11.69 0.69 -9.04
CA ASN A 58 -12.27 -0.63 -9.24
C ASN A 58 -11.44 -1.41 -10.27
N ASN A 59 -10.77 -2.47 -9.82
CA ASN A 59 -9.93 -3.30 -10.68
C ASN A 59 -10.70 -4.08 -11.76
N GLN A 60 -12.00 -4.32 -11.58
CA GLN A 60 -12.86 -5.01 -12.54
C GLN A 60 -13.33 -4.07 -13.65
N SER A 61 -13.90 -2.92 -13.27
CA SER A 61 -14.38 -1.93 -14.24
C SER A 61 -13.26 -1.04 -14.80
N LYS A 62 -12.06 -1.07 -14.21
CA LYS A 62 -10.92 -0.20 -14.52
C LYS A 62 -11.24 1.29 -14.42
N THR A 63 -12.22 1.66 -13.59
CA THR A 63 -12.63 3.05 -13.37
C THR A 63 -12.57 3.44 -11.89
N TYR A 64 -12.47 4.74 -11.65
CA TYR A 64 -12.61 5.32 -10.32
C TYR A 64 -14.09 5.45 -9.96
N GLU A 65 -14.45 4.90 -8.81
CA GLU A 65 -15.81 4.85 -8.30
C GLU A 65 -15.86 5.38 -6.86
N TYR A 66 -17.00 5.94 -6.46
CA TYR A 66 -17.21 6.25 -5.06
C TYR A 66 -17.19 4.98 -4.21
N ALA A 67 -16.66 5.06 -3.01
CA ALA A 67 -16.69 3.95 -2.08
C ALA A 67 -18.10 3.77 -1.48
N LYS A 68 -18.44 2.53 -1.14
CA LYS A 68 -19.56 2.19 -0.26
C LYS A 68 -19.05 1.33 0.88
N LEU A 69 -19.73 1.41 2.01
CA LEU A 69 -19.51 0.49 3.10
C LEU A 69 -20.26 -0.82 2.83
N THR A 70 -19.62 -1.94 3.06
CA THR A 70 -20.26 -3.26 3.05
C THR A 70 -19.86 -4.04 4.29
N LYS A 71 -20.82 -4.72 4.90
CA LYS A 71 -20.58 -5.55 6.07
C LYS A 71 -20.64 -7.02 5.67
N ARG A 72 -19.55 -7.76 5.88
CA ARG A 72 -19.51 -9.22 5.71
C ARG A 72 -19.02 -9.85 7.00
N HIS A 73 -19.77 -10.83 7.53
CA HIS A 73 -19.43 -11.52 8.78
C HIS A 73 -19.12 -10.57 9.95
N GLY A 74 -19.91 -9.50 10.09
CA GLY A 74 -19.68 -8.48 11.14
C GLY A 74 -18.56 -7.48 10.86
N ILE A 75 -17.80 -7.66 9.77
CA ILE A 75 -16.66 -6.81 9.39
C ILE A 75 -17.09 -5.81 8.33
N SER A 76 -16.97 -4.52 8.65
CA SER A 76 -17.18 -3.42 7.72
C SER A 76 -15.95 -3.28 6.80
N ASN A 77 -16.18 -3.16 5.50
CA ASN A 77 -15.18 -2.99 4.46
C ASN A 77 -15.60 -1.87 3.51
N LEU A 78 -14.62 -1.10 3.03
CA LEU A 78 -14.79 -0.16 1.93
C LEU A 78 -14.63 -0.89 0.60
N VAL A 79 -15.64 -0.79 -0.26
CA VAL A 79 -15.61 -1.39 -1.60
C VAL A 79 -16.08 -0.39 -2.65
N PRO A 80 -15.69 -0.54 -3.93
CA PRO A 80 -16.23 0.26 -5.01
C PRO A 80 -17.76 0.13 -5.08
N SER A 81 -18.45 1.27 -5.26
CA SER A 81 -19.91 1.29 -5.22
C SER A 81 -20.59 0.83 -6.50
N GLY A 82 -19.91 0.91 -7.65
CA GLY A 82 -20.49 0.90 -8.99
C GLY A 82 -20.82 2.30 -9.53
N ILE A 83 -20.74 3.34 -8.70
CA ILE A 83 -21.03 4.72 -9.11
C ILE A 83 -19.72 5.38 -9.53
N LYS A 84 -19.53 5.52 -10.84
CA LYS A 84 -18.38 6.20 -11.42
C LYS A 84 -18.30 7.65 -10.96
N VAL A 85 -17.08 8.09 -10.64
CA VAL A 85 -16.81 9.48 -10.29
C VAL A 85 -16.86 10.33 -11.55
N PHE A 86 -17.54 11.48 -11.48
CA PHE A 86 -17.55 12.50 -12.52
C PHE A 86 -17.39 13.88 -11.90
N LYS A 87 -16.93 14.84 -12.71
CA LYS A 87 -16.87 16.26 -12.32
C LYS A 87 -18.24 16.70 -11.78
N ASN A 88 -18.27 17.23 -10.57
CA ASN A 88 -19.45 17.74 -9.86
C ASN A 88 -20.47 16.71 -9.35
N MET A 89 -20.12 15.42 -9.21
CA MET A 89 -21.07 14.38 -8.76
C MET A 89 -20.98 14.01 -7.27
N GLY A 90 -20.19 14.72 -6.45
CA GLY A 90 -19.95 14.39 -5.03
C GLY A 90 -21.21 14.25 -4.17
N ASN A 91 -22.34 14.83 -4.58
CA ASN A 91 -23.60 14.68 -3.84
C ASN A 91 -24.25 13.29 -3.98
N LYS A 92 -23.85 12.49 -4.98
CA LYS A 92 -24.39 11.14 -5.24
C LYS A 92 -23.52 10.02 -4.66
N ALA A 93 -22.47 10.35 -3.91
CA ALA A 93 -21.65 9.35 -3.23
C ALA A 93 -22.50 8.59 -2.19
N PRO A 94 -22.49 7.25 -2.18
CA PRO A 94 -23.30 6.45 -1.26
C PRO A 94 -22.72 6.46 0.15
N TYR A 95 -21.40 6.61 0.28
CA TYR A 95 -20.72 6.81 1.54
C TYR A 95 -20.41 8.29 1.73
N LYS A 96 -20.79 8.85 2.89
CA LYS A 96 -20.36 10.20 3.31
C LYS A 96 -19.47 10.07 4.52
N LYS A 97 -18.40 10.86 4.58
CA LYS A 97 -17.37 10.89 5.63
C LYS A 97 -17.87 11.08 7.07
N LYS A 98 -19.18 11.29 7.29
CA LYS A 98 -19.78 11.45 8.61
C LYS A 98 -19.64 10.18 9.48
N ASP A 99 -19.41 9.02 8.87
CA ASP A 99 -19.23 7.73 9.56
C ASP A 99 -17.74 7.44 9.87
N THR A 100 -17.11 8.30 10.67
CA THR A 100 -15.67 8.25 10.95
C THR A 100 -15.23 7.01 11.72
N HIS A 101 -16.07 6.47 12.59
CA HIS A 101 -15.73 5.31 13.44
C HIS A 101 -15.43 4.06 12.61
N GLU A 102 -16.25 3.75 11.62
CA GLU A 102 -16.06 2.56 10.78
C GLU A 102 -14.80 2.69 9.91
N ILE A 103 -14.51 3.88 9.40
CA ILE A 103 -13.27 4.14 8.65
C ILE A 103 -12.05 3.97 9.54
N MET A 104 -12.11 4.44 10.79
CA MET A 104 -11.02 4.24 11.75
C MET A 104 -10.80 2.75 12.05
N GLU A 105 -11.86 1.95 12.18
CA GLU A 105 -11.74 0.51 12.36
C GLU A 105 -11.16 -0.20 11.13
N ILE A 106 -11.59 0.19 9.93
CA ILE A 106 -11.03 -0.33 8.67
C ILE A 106 -9.54 0.00 8.61
N LYS A 107 -9.19 1.27 8.86
CA LYS A 107 -7.81 1.75 8.85
C LYS A 107 -6.93 0.99 9.86
N LYS A 108 -7.39 0.83 11.11
CA LYS A 108 -6.68 0.03 12.14
C LYS A 108 -6.44 -1.41 11.68
N ARG A 109 -7.45 -2.05 11.08
CA ARG A 109 -7.33 -3.40 10.55
C ARG A 109 -6.34 -3.48 9.39
N THR A 110 -6.39 -2.54 8.45
CA THR A 110 -5.44 -2.49 7.33
C THR A 110 -4.01 -2.44 7.85
N TYR A 111 -3.69 -1.56 8.80
CA TYR A 111 -2.35 -1.54 9.41
C TYR A 111 -1.95 -2.85 10.08
N SER A 112 -2.88 -3.48 10.81
CA SER A 112 -2.61 -4.76 11.46
C SER A 112 -2.24 -5.83 10.45
N ILE A 113 -2.93 -5.89 9.31
CA ILE A 113 -2.65 -6.83 8.23
C ILE A 113 -1.31 -6.51 7.57
N SER A 114 -1.08 -5.24 7.22
CA SER A 114 0.19 -4.82 6.60
C SER A 114 1.40 -5.10 7.48
N SER A 115 1.29 -4.87 8.79
CA SER A 115 2.35 -5.18 9.75
C SER A 115 2.61 -6.69 9.84
N LEU A 116 1.55 -7.51 9.78
CA LEU A 116 1.67 -8.96 9.77
C LEU A 116 2.37 -9.45 8.50
N ASP A 117 2.01 -8.93 7.32
CA ASP A 117 2.65 -9.32 6.07
C ASP A 117 4.11 -8.91 6.03
N PHE A 118 4.45 -7.69 6.49
CA PHE A 118 5.84 -7.28 6.66
C PHE A 118 6.63 -8.23 7.56
N THR A 119 6.05 -8.67 8.69
CA THR A 119 6.74 -9.62 9.58
C THR A 119 6.96 -11.00 8.95
N LYS A 120 6.05 -11.46 8.09
CA LYS A 120 6.21 -12.73 7.35
C LYS A 120 7.35 -12.63 6.34
N GLU A 121 7.38 -11.56 5.55
CA GLU A 121 8.44 -11.32 4.58
C GLU A 121 9.82 -11.26 5.25
N MET A 122 9.92 -10.55 6.38
CA MET A 122 11.17 -10.50 7.15
C MET A 122 11.59 -11.88 7.66
N ARG A 123 10.66 -12.72 8.15
CA ARG A 123 10.98 -14.09 8.56
C ARG A 123 11.48 -14.94 7.40
N LEU A 124 10.90 -14.81 6.21
CA LEU A 124 11.36 -15.53 5.01
C LEU A 124 12.78 -15.11 4.61
N ILE A 125 13.10 -13.82 4.70
CA ILE A 125 14.46 -13.32 4.47
C ILE A 125 15.44 -13.94 5.47
N TRP A 126 15.11 -13.94 6.76
CA TRP A 126 15.95 -14.55 7.80
C TRP A 126 16.20 -16.04 7.59
N ILE A 127 15.18 -16.80 7.18
CA ILE A 127 15.30 -18.24 6.87
C ILE A 127 16.25 -18.45 5.69
N ASN A 128 16.13 -17.68 4.62
CA ASN A 128 17.01 -17.79 3.46
C ASN A 128 18.46 -17.45 3.80
N VAL A 129 18.70 -16.40 4.61
CA VAL A 129 20.04 -16.03 5.08
C VAL A 129 20.64 -17.14 5.94
N LEU A 130 19.87 -17.74 6.84
CA LEU A 130 20.32 -18.87 7.67
C LEU A 130 20.66 -20.10 6.80
N PHE A 131 19.83 -20.39 5.80
CA PHE A 131 20.06 -21.51 4.88
C PHE A 131 21.36 -21.33 4.06
N ILE A 132 21.60 -20.13 3.52
CA ILE A 132 22.85 -19.81 2.81
C ILE A 132 24.06 -19.96 3.75
N HIS A 133 23.96 -19.46 4.98
CA HIS A 133 25.04 -19.57 5.97
C HIS A 133 25.36 -21.03 6.32
N LEU A 134 24.34 -21.86 6.55
CA LEU A 134 24.50 -23.28 6.84
C LEU A 134 25.07 -24.05 5.63
N PHE A 135 24.61 -23.76 4.42
CA PHE A 135 25.09 -24.39 3.19
C PHE A 135 26.55 -24.03 2.90
N TYR A 136 26.93 -22.75 3.04
CA TYR A 136 28.30 -22.30 2.84
C TYR A 136 29.28 -22.91 3.85
N ASN A 137 28.88 -22.98 5.12
CA ASN A 137 29.68 -23.62 6.17
C ASN A 137 29.76 -25.15 6.01
N GLY A 138 28.69 -25.79 5.52
CA GLY A 138 28.68 -27.22 5.19
C GLY A 138 29.65 -27.57 4.06
N LEU A 139 29.67 -26.79 2.98
CA LEU A 139 30.60 -26.97 1.86
C LEU A 139 32.07 -26.73 2.24
N ASN A 140 32.35 -25.81 3.17
CA ASN A 140 33.71 -25.56 3.64
C ASN A 140 34.24 -26.68 4.56
N LYS A 141 33.37 -27.39 5.27
CA LYS A 141 33.76 -28.54 6.10
C LYS A 141 34.15 -29.76 5.25
N THR A 142 33.50 -30.01 4.11
CA THR A 142 33.81 -31.15 3.25
C THR A 142 35.11 -30.97 2.44
N LYS A 143 35.51 -29.73 2.13
CA LYS A 143 36.78 -29.43 1.45
C LYS A 143 38.02 -29.59 2.32
N LYS A 144 37.90 -29.46 3.65
CA LYS A 144 39.03 -29.63 4.59
C LYS A 144 39.34 -31.09 4.94
N GLY A 145 38.57 -32.07 4.46
CA GLY A 145 38.74 -33.50 4.75
C GLY A 145 39.41 -34.35 3.65
N LYS A 146 39.95 -33.75 2.57
CA LYS A 146 40.56 -34.47 1.43
C LYS A 146 42.06 -34.19 1.23
N TYR A 147 42.78 -33.95 2.31
CA TYR A 147 44.25 -33.95 2.32
C TYR A 147 44.72 -34.85 3.47
N VAL A 148 44.71 -36.16 3.23
CA VAL A 148 45.52 -37.17 3.94
C VAL A 148 46.12 -38.06 2.88
#